data_AF-A0A1I0X5N6-F1
#
_entry.id   AF-A0A1I0X5N6-F1
#
_cell.length_a   1.000
_cell.length_b   1.000
_cell.length_c   1.000
_cell.angle_alpha   90.00
_cell.angle_beta   90.00
_cell.angle_gamma   90.00
#
_symmetry.space_group_name_H-M   'P 1'
#
loop_
_entity.id
_entity.type
_entity.pdbx_description
1 polymer ?
#
loop_
_entity_poly.entity_id
_entity_poly.type
_entity_poly.pdbx_seq_one_letter_code
_entity_poly.pdbx_strand_id
1 'polypeptide(L)'
;TESYDPYQNAVAERVNGILKHEFILGIIIHDLELMDKLIKESIYIYNNERPHWSCRMETPTKMHLQDSIKIRTYKKKNSTVSKPDAI
;
A
#
# COMPACT_ATOMS: atom_id res chain seq x y z
N THR A 1 -20.77 -8.89 6.19
CA THR A 1 -20.63 -8.40 4.81
C THR A 1 -19.86 -7.10 4.89
N GLU A 2 -18.60 -7.11 4.48
CA GLU A 2 -17.74 -5.93 4.54
C GLU A 2 -18.29 -4.82 3.65
N SER A 3 -18.23 -3.58 4.13
CA SER A 3 -18.71 -2.40 3.44
C SER A 3 -18.08 -2.29 2.05
N TYR A 4 -18.91 -2.18 1.02
CA TYR A 4 -18.51 -1.95 -0.37
C TYR A 4 -17.94 -0.53 -0.52
N ASP A 5 -16.72 -0.31 -0.02
CA ASP A 5 -15.93 0.89 -0.27
C ASP A 5 -14.96 0.59 -1.42
N PRO A 6 -15.21 1.12 -2.63
CA PRO A 6 -14.34 0.91 -3.79
C PRO A 6 -12.89 1.34 -3.54
N TYR A 7 -12.66 2.30 -2.64
CA TYR A 7 -11.32 2.77 -2.32
C TYR A 7 -10.51 1.71 -1.56
N GLN A 8 -11.09 1.05 -0.57
CA GLN A 8 -10.43 -0.02 0.18
C GLN A 8 -10.10 -1.21 -0.74
N ASN A 9 -11.03 -1.57 -1.63
CA ASN A 9 -10.79 -2.64 -2.60
C ASN A 9 -9.64 -2.30 -3.56
N ALA A 10 -9.58 -1.08 -4.09
CA ALA A 10 -8.49 -0.65 -4.97
C ALA A 10 -7.12 -0.67 -4.28
N VAL A 11 -7.06 -0.31 -2.99
CA VAL A 11 -5.84 -0.42 -2.18
C VAL A 11 -5.45 -1.89 -1.98
N ALA A 12 -6.40 -2.76 -1.64
CA ALA A 12 -6.16 -4.19 -1.45
C ALA A 12 -5.69 -4.87 -2.75
N GLU A 13 -6.31 -4.57 -3.89
CA GLU A 13 -5.92 -5.07 -5.21
C GLU A 13 -4.48 -4.69 -5.56
N ARG A 14 -4.09 -3.44 -5.29
CA ARG A 14 -2.72 -2.97 -5.51
C ARG A 14 -1.71 -3.77 -4.67
N VAL A 15 -1.99 -3.97 -3.38
CA VAL A 15 -1.12 -4.75 -2.48
C VAL A 15 -1.03 -6.20 -2.96
N ASN A 16 -2.16 -6.82 -3.28
CA ASN A 16 -2.22 -8.20 -3.78
C ASN A 16 -1.45 -8.36 -5.10
N GLY A 17 -1.56 -7.40 -6.02
CA GLY A 17 -0.80 -7.41 -7.27
C GLY A 17 0.71 -7.38 -7.02
N ILE A 18 1.16 -6.54 -6.09
CA ILE A 18 2.57 -6.47 -5.71
C ILE A 18 3.06 -7.78 -5.07
N LEU A 19 2.32 -8.33 -4.11
CA LEU A 19 2.69 -9.59 -3.46
C LEU A 19 2.79 -10.73 -4.48
N LYS A 20 1.80 -10.84 -5.37
CA LYS A 20 1.80 -11.85 -6.44
C LYS A 20 2.98 -11.69 -7.39
N HIS A 21 3.28 -10.46 -7.81
CA HIS A 21 4.35 -10.20 -8.78
C HIS A 21 5.76 -10.36 -8.20
N GLU A 22 5.97 -9.97 -6.95
CA GLU A 22 7.31 -9.94 -6.36
C GLU A 22 7.69 -11.23 -5.64
N PHE A 23 6.71 -11.94 -5.04
CA PHE A 23 7.00 -13.10 -4.20
C PHE A 23 6.46 -14.41 -4.77
N ILE A 24 5.39 -14.39 -5.56
CA ILE A 24 4.68 -15.61 -5.99
C ILE A 24 4.85 -15.87 -7.49
N LEU A 25 5.36 -14.90 -8.25
CA LEU A 25 5.40 -14.98 -9.71
C LEU A 25 6.29 -16.14 -10.16
N GLY A 26 5.70 -17.09 -10.89
CA GLY A 26 6.39 -18.28 -11.40
C GLY A 26 6.56 -19.41 -10.37
N ILE A 27 6.05 -19.25 -9.14
CA ILE A 27 6.05 -20.30 -8.13
C ILE A 27 4.83 -21.21 -8.34
N ILE A 28 5.09 -22.51 -8.49
CA ILE A 28 4.04 -23.54 -8.57
C ILE A 28 4.21 -24.43 -7.34
N ILE A 29 3.25 -24.35 -6.43
CA ILE A 29 3.18 -25.18 -5.23
C ILE A 29 1.85 -25.92 -5.25
N HIS A 30 1.90 -27.24 -5.07
CA HIS A 30 0.71 -28.10 -5.03
C HIS A 30 0.18 -28.32 -3.61
N ASP A 31 0.98 -27.99 -2.60
CA ASP A 31 0.61 -28.11 -1.19
C ASP A 31 0.05 -26.79 -0.63
N LEU A 32 -1.14 -26.85 -0.06
CA LEU A 32 -1.81 -25.66 0.49
C LEU A 32 -1.11 -25.12 1.73
N GLU A 33 -0.54 -25.98 2.58
CA GLU A 33 0.16 -25.54 3.78
C GLU A 33 1.43 -24.75 3.45
N LEU A 34 2.19 -25.22 2.46
CA LEU A 34 3.38 -24.52 1.99
C LEU A 34 3.03 -23.18 1.32
N MET A 35 1.96 -23.13 0.52
CA MET A 35 1.48 -21.88 -0.06
C MET A 35 1.05 -20.87 1.01
N ASP A 36 0.33 -21.31 2.04
CA ASP A 36 -0.08 -20.46 3.16
C ASP A 36 1.14 -19.88 3.92
N LYS A 37 2.17 -20.71 4.18
CA LYS A 37 3.43 -20.24 4.77
C LYS A 37 4.11 -19.19 3.88
N LEU A 38 4.21 -19.43 2.58
CA LEU A 38 4.82 -18.51 1.64
C LEU A 38 4.08 -17.17 1.59
N ILE A 39 2.74 -17.19 1.59
CA ILE A 39 1.92 -15.98 1.64
C ILE A 39 2.17 -15.22 2.94
N LYS A 40 2.18 -15.91 4.10
CA LYS A 40 2.45 -15.30 5.40
C LYS A 40 3.82 -14.63 5.45
N GLU A 41 4.86 -15.29 4.96
CA GLU A 41 6.21 -14.74 4.86
C GLU A 41 6.26 -13.53 3.91
N SER A 42 5.60 -13.62 2.76
CA SER A 42 5.53 -12.51 1.79
C SER A 42 4.89 -11.26 2.41
N ILE A 43 3.78 -11.45 3.14
CA ILE A 43 3.09 -10.36 3.86
C ILE A 43 4.01 -9.78 4.94
N TYR A 44 4.71 -10.64 5.69
CA TYR A 44 5.63 -10.21 6.73
C TYR A 44 6.76 -9.34 6.16
N ILE A 45 7.41 -9.81 5.09
CA ILE A 45 8.51 -9.09 4.42
C ILE A 45 8.00 -7.74 3.89
N TYR A 46 6.84 -7.72 3.23
CA TYR A 46 6.25 -6.50 2.69
C TYR A 46 6.01 -5.42 3.77
N ASN A 47 5.51 -5.84 4.94
CA ASN A 47 5.13 -4.93 6.03
C ASN A 47 6.30 -4.53 6.94
N ASN A 48 7.26 -5.42 7.18
CA ASN A 48 8.27 -5.22 8.22
C ASN A 48 9.68 -4.95 7.68
N GLU A 49 9.99 -5.46 6.49
CA GLU A 49 11.36 -5.41 5.96
C GLU A 49 11.48 -4.52 4.73
N ARG A 50 10.47 -4.53 3.85
CA ARG A 50 10.51 -3.79 2.61
C ARG A 50 10.40 -2.27 2.84
N PRO A 51 11.40 -1.49 2.41
CA PRO A 51 11.31 -0.03 2.39
C PRO A 51 10.40 0.44 1.24
N HIS A 52 9.50 1.40 1.51
CA HIS A 52 8.62 1.96 0.47
C HIS A 52 8.89 3.44 0.22
N TRP A 53 8.92 3.83 -1.05
CA TRP A 53 9.11 5.23 -1.45
C TRP A 53 8.01 6.17 -0.91
N SER A 54 6.76 5.72 -0.92
CA SER A 54 5.62 6.44 -0.34
C SER A 54 5.79 6.64 1.18
N CYS A 55 6.50 5.71 1.82
CA CYS A 55 6.83 5.70 3.24
C CYS A 55 8.19 6.36 3.55
N ARG A 56 8.72 7.21 2.66
CA ARG A 56 10.05 7.83 2.80
C ARG A 56 11.19 6.82 3.01
N MET A 57 11.12 5.66 2.38
CA MET A 57 12.05 4.54 2.55
C MET A 57 12.02 3.90 3.93
N GLU A 58 10.92 4.07 4.67
CA GLU A 58 10.59 3.23 5.84
C GLU A 58 9.62 2.10 5.46
N THR A 59 9.43 1.18 6.39
CA THR A 59 8.52 0.04 6.23
C THR A 59 7.09 0.41 6.65
N PRO A 60 6.06 -0.26 6.13
CA PRO A 60 4.67 0.06 6.47
C PRO A 60 4.41 -0.03 7.97
N THR A 61 4.95 -1.04 8.65
CA THR A 61 4.83 -1.18 10.11
C THR A 61 5.44 0.01 10.84
N LYS A 62 6.65 0.45 10.45
CA LYS A 62 7.28 1.63 11.08
C LYS A 62 6.49 2.91 10.85
N MET A 63 5.98 3.10 9.63
CA MET A 63 5.15 4.26 9.31
C MET A 63 3.82 4.27 10.05
N HIS A 64 3.23 3.09 10.29
CA HIS A 64 1.99 2.96 11.05
C HIS A 64 2.17 3.36 12.52
N LEU A 65 3.35 3.10 13.09
CA LEU A 65 3.70 3.48 14.46
C LEU A 65 4.13 4.95 14.60
N GLN A 66 4.25 5.70 13.50
CA GLN A 66 4.72 7.09 13.54
C GLN A 66 3.56 8.08 13.68
N ASP A 67 3.63 8.96 14.69
CA ASP A 67 2.57 9.95 14.96
C ASP A 67 2.70 11.26 14.15
N SER A 68 3.91 11.60 13.69
CA SER A 68 4.17 12.87 13.01
C SER A 68 4.63 12.64 11.56
N ILE A 69 3.74 12.86 10.59
CA ILE A 69 4.04 12.69 9.16
C ILE A 69 3.78 14.00 8.42
N LYS A 70 4.84 14.59 7.85
CA LYS A 70 4.69 15.71 6.90
C LYS A 70 4.13 15.23 5.56
N ILE A 71 2.83 15.38 5.34
CA ILE A 71 2.17 14.94 4.11
C ILE A 71 2.84 15.59 2.88
N ARG A 72 3.20 14.78 1.89
CA ARG A 72 3.68 15.29 0.60
C ARG A 72 2.49 15.89 -0.16
N THR A 73 2.56 17.19 -0.44
CA THR A 73 1.54 17.86 -1.24
C THR A 73 1.90 17.80 -2.72
N TYR A 74 1.01 17.30 -3.55
CA TYR A 74 1.21 17.19 -5.00
C TYR A 74 0.51 18.31 -5.80
N LYS A 75 0.13 19.42 -5.12
CA LYS A 75 -0.46 20.59 -5.78
C LYS A 75 0.51 21.12 -6.84
N LYS A 76 0.06 21.21 -8.09
CA LYS A 76 0.78 21.87 -9.17
C LYS A 76 0.64 23.39 -9.00
N LYS A 77 1.70 24.15 -9.31
CA LYS A 77 1.72 25.63 -9.24
C LYS A 77 0.57 26.33 -10.00
N ASN A 78 -0.10 25.63 -10.93
CA ASN A 78 -1.14 26.18 -11.80
C ASN A 78 -2.57 25.78 -11.39
N SER A 79 -2.79 25.29 -10.16
CA SER A 79 -4.15 25.15 -9.62
C SER A 79 -4.69 26.53 -9.22
N THR A 80 -5.06 27.35 -10.22
CA THR A 80 -5.83 28.57 -10.02
C THR A 80 -7.20 28.17 -9.45
N VAL A 81 -7.31 28.16 -8.13
CA VAL A 81 -8.61 28.23 -7.48
C VAL A 81 -9.10 29.65 -7.73
N SER A 82 -10.08 29.81 -8.62
CA SER A 82 -10.95 30.97 -8.63
C SER A 82 -11.52 31.09 -7.21
N LYS A 83 -11.16 32.16 -6.51
CA LYS A 83 -11.89 32.60 -5.33
C LYS A 83 -13.30 32.94 -5.83
N PRO A 84 -14.39 32.40 -5.26
CA PRO A 84 -15.65 33.11 -5.36
C PRO A 84 -15.48 34.37 -4.49
N ASP A 85 -15.42 35.53 -5.12
CA ASP A 85 -15.59 36.78 -4.42
C ASP A 85 -16.99 36.76 -3.80
N ALA A 86 -17.04 36.77 -2.47
CA ALA A 86 -18.27 37.00 -1.74
C ALA A 86 -18.56 38.49 -1.77
N ILE A 87 -19.60 38.88 -2.51
CA ILE A 87 -20.45 40.04 -2.21
C ILE A 87 -21.86 39.48 -2.02
#